data_AF-A0A3A4UME3-F1
#
_entry.id   AF-A0A3A4UME3-F1
#
_cell.length_a   1.000
_cell.length_b   1.000
_cell.length_c   1.000
_cell.angle_alpha   90.00
_cell.angle_beta   90.00
_cell.angle_gamma   90.00
#
_symmetry.space_group_name_H-M   'P 1'
#
loop_
_entity.id
_entity.type
_entity.pdbx_description
1 polymer ?
#
loop_
_entity_poly.entity_id
_entity_poly.type
_entity_poly.pdbx_seq_one_letter_code
_entity_poly.pdbx_strand_id
1 'polypeptide(L)' 'MANKGVYLTLRPELHTRANEKAKRQLMTIQEYIYDLLRKDLLAPPQQKSKAGRPKKVDDTFIKHFT' A
#
# COMPACT_ATOMS: atom_id res chain seq x y z
N MET A 1 -8.40 -28.45 7.71
CA MET A 1 -6.99 -28.05 7.90
C MET A 1 -6.94 -27.16 9.13
N ALA A 2 -6.17 -27.50 10.16
CA ALA A 2 -6.07 -26.65 11.35
C ALA A 2 -5.31 -25.36 10.97
N ASN A 3 -5.96 -24.21 11.07
CA ASN A 3 -5.30 -22.93 10.90
C ASN A 3 -4.23 -22.79 11.98
N LYS A 4 -2.96 -22.95 11.59
CA LYS A 4 -1.82 -22.70 12.48
C LYS A 4 -1.78 -21.21 12.76
N GLY A 5 -2.15 -20.81 13.98
CA GLY A 5 -2.00 -19.43 14.43
C GLY A 5 -0.52 -19.04 14.40
N VAL A 6 -0.22 -17.86 13.86
CA VAL A 6 1.13 -17.28 13.87
C VAL A 6 1.12 -16.07 14.80
N TYR A 7 2.04 -16.04 15.75
CA TYR A 7 2.24 -14.88 16.60
C TYR A 7 3.16 -13.89 15.90
N LEU A 8 2.71 -12.65 15.75
CA LEU A 8 3.48 -11.55 15.18
C LEU A 8 3.90 -10.58 16.28
N THR A 9 5.20 -10.39 16.44
CA THR A 9 5.75 -9.35 17.31
C THR A 9 5.90 -8.06 16.50
N LEU A 10 5.15 -7.04 16.88
CA LEU A 10 5.18 -5.72 16.25
C LEU A 10 5.75 -4.68 17.21
N ARG A 11 6.46 -3.68 16.68
CA ARG A 11 6.81 -2.51 17.48
C ARG A 11 5.53 -1.81 17.97
N PRO A 12 5.50 -1.27 19.20
CA PRO A 12 4.28 -0.67 19.76
C PRO A 12 3.68 0.42 18.87
N GLU A 13 4.52 1.29 18.30
CA GLU A 13 4.11 2.36 17.39
C GLU A 13 3.41 1.82 16.13
N LEU A 14 3.92 0.72 15.59
CA LEU A 14 3.37 0.08 14.39
C LEU A 14 2.04 -0.58 14.70
N HIS A 15 1.95 -1.24 15.86
CA HIS A 15 0.70 -1.85 16.34
C HIS A 15 -0.40 -0.80 16.51
N THR A 16 -0.10 0.33 17.16
CA THR A 16 -1.06 1.43 17.33
C THR A 16 -1.54 1.98 15.99
N ARG A 17 -0.61 2.28 15.07
CA ARG A 17 -0.95 2.76 13.73
C ARG A 17 -1.78 1.75 12.92
N ALA A 18 -1.45 0.46 13.00
CA ALA A 18 -2.20 -0.59 12.33
C ALA A 18 -3.63 -0.68 12.88
N ASN A 19 -3.79 -0.59 14.20
CA ASN A 19 -5.09 -0.63 14.85
C ASN A 19 -5.97 0.58 14.47
N GLU A 20 -5.40 1.79 14.45
CA GLU A 20 -6.12 2.99 13.99
C GLU A 20 -6.58 2.87 12.54
N LYS A 21 -5.72 2.36 11.65
CA LYS A 21 -6.07 2.17 10.24
C LYS A 21 -7.14 1.09 10.06
N ALA A 22 -7.05 -0.02 10.81
CA ALA A 22 -8.07 -1.07 10.80
C ALA A 22 -9.44 -0.53 11.22
N LYS A 23 -9.51 0.26 12.30
CA LYS A 23 -10.75 0.91 12.77
C LYS A 23 -11.37 1.83 11.72
N ARG A 24 -10.56 2.63 11.02
CA ARG A 24 -11.04 3.52 9.94
C ARG A 24 -11.66 2.75 8.77
N GLN A 25 -11.23 1.52 8.55
CA GLN A 25 -11.73 0.65 7.49
C GLN A 25 -12.78 -0.35 8.00
N LEU A 26 -13.28 -0.18 9.22
CA LEU A 26 -14.30 -1.03 9.85
C LEU A 26 -13.94 -2.52 9.87
N MET A 27 -12.64 -2.83 10.04
CA MET A 27 -12.11 -4.18 10.04
C MET A 27 -11.30 -4.45 11.31
N THR A 28 -11.11 -5.73 11.63
CA THR A 28 -10.22 -6.14 12.72
C THR A 28 -8.75 -5.93 12.34
N ILE A 29 -7.89 -5.82 13.34
CA ILE A 29 -6.44 -5.70 13.11
C ILE A 29 -5.87 -6.93 12.37
N GLN A 30 -6.45 -8.11 12.60
CA GLN A 30 -6.04 -9.34 11.92
C GLN A 30 -6.37 -9.28 10.43
N GLU A 31 -7.61 -8.95 10.08
CA GLU A 31 -8.04 -8.78 8.68
C GLU A 31 -7.21 -7.71 7.97
N TYR A 32 -6.96 -6.59 8.65
CA TYR A 32 -6.12 -5.52 8.10
C TYR A 32 -4.70 -5.99 7.79
N ILE A 33 -4.08 -6.76 8.70
CA ILE A 33 -2.74 -7.34 8.48
C ILE A 33 -2.76 -8.34 7.32
N TYR A 34 -3.78 -9.21 7.26
CA TYR A 34 -3.92 -10.15 6.15
C TYR A 34 -4.06 -9.43 4.81
N ASP A 35 -4.88 -8.39 4.73
CA ASP A 35 -5.07 -7.59 3.51
C ASP A 35 -3.80 -6.85 3.09
N LEU A 36 -3.03 -6.32 4.06
CA LEU A 36 -1.73 -5.70 3.81
C LEU A 36 -0.75 -6.71 3.21
N LEU A 37 -0.58 -7.85 3.86
CA LEU A 37 0.32 -8.91 3.40
C LEU A 37 -0.11 -9.44 2.04
N ARG A 38 -1.42 -9.60 1.83
CA ARG A 38 -1.99 -10.03 0.55
C ARG A 38 -1.68 -9.02 -0.55
N LYS A 39 -1.84 -7.72 -0.30
CA LYS A 39 -1.51 -6.67 -1.27
C LYS A 39 -0.03 -6.64 -1.57
N ASP A 40 0.85 -6.76 -0.59
CA ASP A 40 2.30 -6.70 -0.85
C ASP A 40 2.84 -7.98 -1.51
N LEU A 41 2.31 -9.16 -1.17
CA LEU A 41 2.78 -10.45 -1.70
C LEU A 41 2.11 -10.86 -3.01
N LEU A 42 0.83 -10.51 -3.19
CA LEU A 42 0.04 -10.89 -4.38
C LEU A 42 -0.27 -9.72 -5.30
N ALA A 43 0.13 -8.48 -4.98
CA ALA A 43 0.08 -7.45 -6.00
C ALA A 43 0.92 -7.90 -7.19
N PRO A 44 0.41 -7.79 -8.42
CA PRO A 44 1.26 -7.96 -9.59
C PRO A 44 2.45 -7.00 -9.42
N PRO A 45 3.68 -7.43 -9.77
CA PRO A 45 4.85 -6.58 -9.63
C PRO A 45 4.52 -5.24 -10.26
N GLN A 46 4.59 -4.16 -9.47
CA GLN A 46 4.40 -2.82 -10.00
C GLN A 46 5.27 -2.76 -11.24
N GLN A 47 4.64 -2.62 -12.42
CA GLN A 47 5.39 -2.45 -13.65
C GLN A 47 6.24 -1.21 -13.41
N LYS A 48 7.52 -1.42 -13.08
CA LYS A 48 8.53 -0.38 -13.16
C LYS A 48 8.42 0.07 -14.60
N SER A 49 7.75 1.20 -14.82
CA SER A 49 7.59 1.78 -16.14
C SER A 49 9.00 1.83 -16.69
N LYS A 50 9.25 1.04 -17.76
CA LYS A 50 10.59 0.86 -18.30
C LYS A 50 11.16 2.25 -18.51
N ALA A 51 12.29 2.52 -17.86
CA ALA A 51 13.10 3.70 -18.15
C ALA A 51 13.36 3.70 -19.66
N GLY A 52 12.67 4.59 -20.39
CA GLY A 52 12.69 4.53 -21.85
C GLY A 52 11.58 5.26 -22.61
N ARG A 53 10.92 6.28 -22.04
CA ARG A 53 10.35 7.40 -22.83
C ARG A 53 9.99 8.57 -21.89
N PRO A 54 10.56 9.77 -22.06
CA PRO A 54 9.99 10.95 -21.41
C PRO A 54 8.57 11.13 -21.92
N LYS A 55 7.60 11.24 -21.00
CA LYS A 55 6.26 11.73 -21.32
C LYS A 55 6.45 13.13 -21.87
N LYS A 56 6.07 13.38 -23.13
CA LYS A 56 5.97 14.75 -23.64
C LYS A 56 5.06 15.47 -22.67
N VAL A 57 5.63 16.41 -21.93
CA VAL A 57 4.88 17.34 -21.10
C VAL A 57 4.23 18.26 -22.10
N ASP A 58 2.96 18.03 -22.40
CA ASP A 58 2.17 18.99 -23.17
C ASP A 58 2.07 20.28 -22.34
N ASP A 59 2.89 21.26 -22.73
CA ASP A 59 2.74 22.72 -22.80
C ASP A 59 1.57 23.46 -22.08
N THR A 60 1.08 22.98 -20.94
CA THR A 60 0.13 23.78 -20.14
C THR A 60 0.82 24.93 -19.40
N PHE A 61 2.15 24.90 -19.27
CA PHE A 61 2.91 25.95 -18.60
C PHE A 61 3.09 27.21 -19.46
N ILE A 62 3.23 27.07 -20.79
CA ILE A 62 3.55 28.20 -21.69
C ILE A 62 2.31 29.09 -21.96
N LYS A 63 1.09 28.57 -21.81
CA LYS A 63 -0.14 29.37 -21.98
C LYS A 63 -0.36 30.46 -20.93
N HIS A 64 0.34 30.41 -19.79
CA HIS A 64 0.21 31.42 -18.73
C HIS A 64 1.24 32.55 -18.83
N PHE A 65 2.17 32.49 -19.80
CA PHE A 65 3.28 33.45 -19.93
C PHE A 65 3.38 34.11 -21.32
N THR A 66 2.34 34.00 -22.17
CA THR A 66 2.22 34.81 -23.40
C THR A 66 1.02 35.75 -23.29
#